data_AF-A0A8B9KHF4-F1
#
_entry.id   AF-A0A8B9KHF4-F1
#
_cell.length_a   1.000
_cell.length_b   1.000
_cell.length_c   1.000
_cell.angle_alpha   90.00
_cell.angle_beta   90.00
_cell.angle_gamma   90.00
#
_symmetry.space_group_name_H-M   'P 1'
#
loop_
_entity.id
_entity.type
_entity.pdbx_description
1 polymer ?
#
loop_
_entity_poly.entity_id
_entity_poly.type
_entity_poly.pdbx_seq_one_letter_code
_entity_poly.pdbx_strand_id
1 'polypeptide(L)'
;MAAKTERTFIAIKPDGVQRGLMGEIIKRFEQKGFRLVAMKFLQASEDLLKEHYIDLKDRPFYPGLVKYMSSGPVLAMVWEGLNVVKTGRVMLGETNPADSKPGTIRGDLCIEVGSTMASKTERTFVAIKPDGVQRGLMGEIVKRFEQKGFRLVAMKFLQASEDLLKQHYIDLKDLPFYAGLVKYMSSGPVLAMEPHPWQ
;
A
#
# COMPACT_ATOMS: atom_id res chain seq x y z
N MET A 1 -11.36 3.25 -29.86
CA MET A 1 -12.02 2.76 -28.63
C MET A 1 -11.00 2.82 -27.51
N ALA A 2 -11.17 3.69 -26.51
CA ALA A 2 -10.34 3.60 -25.30
C ALA A 2 -10.64 2.25 -24.65
N ALA A 3 -9.64 1.38 -24.51
CA ALA A 3 -9.82 0.10 -23.83
C ALA A 3 -10.39 0.37 -22.44
N LYS A 4 -11.53 -0.26 -22.09
CA LYS A 4 -12.07 -0.21 -20.73
C LYS A 4 -10.98 -0.70 -19.77
N THR A 5 -10.37 0.21 -19.03
CA THR A 5 -9.33 -0.12 -18.05
C THR A 5 -10.01 -0.75 -16.84
N GLU A 6 -9.87 -2.06 -16.70
CA GLU A 6 -10.39 -2.81 -15.55
C GLU A 6 -9.64 -2.41 -14.28
N ARG A 7 -10.33 -2.40 -13.14
CA ARG A 7 -9.77 -2.11 -11.82
C ARG A 7 -10.12 -3.21 -10.83
N THR A 8 -9.21 -3.50 -9.91
CA THR A 8 -9.46 -4.40 -8.78
C THR A 8 -9.01 -3.79 -7.47
N PHE A 9 -9.77 -4.05 -6.42
CA PHE A 9 -9.40 -3.75 -5.05
C PHE A 9 -8.55 -4.90 -4.48
N ILE A 10 -7.42 -4.58 -3.86
CA ILE A 10 -6.56 -5.52 -3.14
C ILE A 10 -6.12 -4.85 -1.84
N ALA A 11 -6.26 -5.57 -0.72
CA ALA A 11 -5.80 -5.12 0.58
C ALA A 11 -4.70 -6.03 1.12
N ILE A 12 -3.65 -5.42 1.65
CA ILE A 12 -2.67 -6.11 2.51
C ILE A 12 -3.24 -6.07 3.92
N LYS A 13 -3.42 -7.27 4.49
CA LYS A 13 -3.99 -7.51 5.81
C LYS A 13 -3.01 -7.12 6.93
N PRO A 14 -3.48 -7.04 8.19
CA PRO A 14 -2.63 -6.59 9.30
C PRO A 14 -1.34 -7.36 9.48
N ASP A 15 -1.33 -8.68 9.29
CA ASP A 15 -0.15 -9.54 9.34
C ASP A 15 0.87 -9.20 8.22
N GLY A 16 0.40 -8.97 6.99
CA GLY A 16 1.27 -8.58 5.88
C GLY A 16 1.92 -7.21 6.11
N VAL A 17 1.18 -6.28 6.73
CA VAL A 17 1.72 -4.97 7.13
C VAL A 17 2.73 -5.13 8.26
N GLN A 18 2.40 -5.89 9.30
CA GLN A 18 3.27 -6.11 10.47
C GLN A 18 4.59 -6.80 10.09
N ARG A 19 4.56 -7.71 9.12
CA ARG A 19 5.72 -8.44 8.64
C ARG A 19 6.58 -7.65 7.64
N GLY A 20 6.20 -6.41 7.32
CA GLY A 20 6.93 -5.60 6.34
C GLY A 20 6.93 -6.22 4.94
N LEU A 21 5.77 -6.71 4.50
CA LEU A 21 5.61 -7.32 3.17
C LEU A 21 4.99 -6.37 2.14
N MET A 22 4.78 -5.10 2.49
CA MET A 22 4.06 -4.16 1.63
C MET A 22 4.84 -3.90 0.36
N GLY A 23 6.13 -3.63 0.46
CA GLY A 23 6.99 -3.32 -0.67
C GLY A 23 7.11 -4.48 -1.64
N GLU A 24 7.29 -5.70 -1.13
CA GLU A 24 7.36 -6.91 -1.97
C GLU A 24 6.05 -7.14 -2.73
N ILE A 25 4.90 -6.99 -2.08
CA ILE A 25 3.59 -7.17 -2.72
C ILE A 25 3.37 -6.09 -3.79
N ILE A 26 3.57 -4.81 -3.46
CA ILE A 26 3.43 -3.69 -4.41
C ILE A 26 4.34 -3.92 -5.63
N LYS A 27 5.59 -4.30 -5.39
CA LYS A 27 6.59 -4.54 -6.43
C LYS A 27 6.13 -5.62 -7.40
N ARG A 28 5.55 -6.72 -6.92
CA ARG A 28 5.06 -7.80 -7.80
C ARG A 28 3.96 -7.33 -8.75
N PHE A 29 3.04 -6.46 -8.28
CA PHE A 29 2.00 -5.89 -9.12
C PHE A 29 2.56 -4.87 -10.13
N GLU A 30 3.50 -4.00 -9.70
CA GLU A 30 4.19 -3.07 -10.61
C GLU A 30 4.97 -3.80 -11.69
N GLN A 31 5.73 -4.84 -11.33
CA GLN A 31 6.52 -5.66 -12.27
C GLN A 31 5.64 -6.44 -13.25
N LYS A 32 4.40 -6.78 -12.87
CA LYS A 32 3.44 -7.39 -13.80
C LYS A 32 2.93 -6.41 -14.85
N GLY A 33 3.15 -5.10 -14.65
CA GLY A 33 2.68 -4.03 -15.52
C GLY A 33 1.34 -3.43 -15.09
N PHE A 34 0.88 -3.69 -13.86
CA PHE A 34 -0.33 -3.05 -13.34
C PHE A 34 -0.03 -1.67 -12.77
N ARG A 35 -0.96 -0.75 -12.99
CA ARG A 35 -0.86 0.62 -12.51
C ARG A 35 -1.59 0.76 -11.18
N LEU A 36 -0.89 1.18 -10.14
CA LEU A 36 -1.54 1.59 -8.89
C LEU A 36 -2.24 2.93 -9.12
N VAL A 37 -3.55 2.98 -8.86
CA VAL A 37 -4.35 4.21 -9.08
C VAL A 37 -4.90 4.81 -7.80
N ALA A 38 -4.97 4.03 -6.72
CA ALA A 38 -5.30 4.53 -5.39
C ALA A 38 -4.67 3.64 -4.32
N MET A 39 -4.31 4.24 -3.18
CA MET A 39 -3.80 3.54 -2.01
C MET A 39 -4.16 4.31 -0.74
N LYS A 40 -4.51 3.59 0.32
CA LYS A 40 -4.80 4.14 1.64
C LYS A 40 -4.29 3.20 2.73
N PHE A 41 -3.40 3.70 3.58
CA PHE A 41 -3.01 3.03 4.82
C PHE A 41 -3.95 3.49 5.94
N LEU A 42 -4.61 2.56 6.62
CA LEU A 42 -5.59 2.90 7.66
C LEU A 42 -5.75 1.78 8.69
N GLN A 43 -6.10 2.16 9.91
CA GLN A 43 -6.74 1.27 10.86
C GLN A 43 -8.24 1.28 10.56
N ALA A 44 -8.78 0.20 9.98
CA ALA A 44 -10.20 0.13 9.66
C ALA A 44 -11.03 -0.10 10.94
N SER A 45 -12.11 0.67 11.11
CA SER A 45 -13.07 0.43 12.20
C SER A 45 -13.83 -0.87 11.96
N GLU A 46 -14.35 -1.48 13.02
CA GLU A 46 -15.19 -2.66 12.89
C GLU A 46 -16.45 -2.38 12.05
N ASP A 47 -17.06 -1.21 12.20
CA ASP A 47 -18.27 -0.86 11.46
C ASP A 47 -18.02 -0.79 9.94
N LEU A 48 -16.89 -0.18 9.54
CA LEU A 48 -16.46 -0.16 8.14
C LEU A 48 -16.20 -1.58 7.63
N LEU A 49 -15.61 -2.45 8.44
CA LEU A 49 -15.32 -3.83 8.07
C LEU A 49 -16.58 -4.70 8.00
N LYS A 50 -17.57 -4.45 8.87
CA LYS A 50 -18.88 -5.12 8.82
C LYS A 50 -19.62 -4.75 7.53
N GLU A 51 -19.59 -3.48 7.15
CA GLU A 51 -20.14 -3.03 5.87
C GLU A 51 -19.38 -3.64 4.69
N HIS A 52 -18.05 -3.62 4.73
CA HIS A 52 -17.21 -4.16 3.66
C HIS A 52 -17.42 -5.67 3.43
N TYR A 53 -17.64 -6.44 4.50
CA TYR A 53 -17.84 -7.89 4.44
C TYR A 53 -19.30 -8.31 4.63
N ILE A 54 -20.26 -7.43 4.35
CA ILE A 54 -21.68 -7.68 4.64
C ILE A 54 -22.22 -8.96 3.99
N ASP A 55 -21.72 -9.32 2.80
CA ASP A 55 -22.07 -10.54 2.07
C ASP A 55 -21.68 -11.83 2.81
N LEU A 56 -20.80 -11.73 3.81
CA LEU A 56 -20.31 -12.83 4.61
C LEU A 56 -20.96 -12.89 6.01
N LYS A 57 -21.90 -12.00 6.34
CA LYS A 57 -22.46 -11.85 7.70
C LYS A 57 -22.98 -13.15 8.32
N ASP A 58 -23.53 -14.05 7.49
CA ASP A 58 -24.14 -15.31 7.92
C ASP A 58 -23.12 -16.47 7.99
N ARG A 59 -21.84 -16.21 7.68
CA ARG A 59 -20.77 -17.21 7.76
C ARG A 59 -20.25 -17.33 9.19
N PRO A 60 -19.95 -18.55 9.69
CA PRO A 60 -19.51 -18.75 11.07
C PRO A 60 -18.19 -18.05 11.41
N PHE A 61 -17.33 -17.80 10.40
CA PHE A 61 -16.05 -17.12 10.58
C PHE A 61 -16.14 -15.58 10.51
N TYR A 62 -17.30 -15.00 10.20
CA TYR A 62 -17.45 -13.57 9.97
C TYR A 62 -17.06 -12.69 11.17
N PRO A 63 -17.49 -12.99 12.42
CA PRO A 63 -17.05 -12.21 13.57
C PRO A 63 -15.52 -12.24 13.75
N GLY A 64 -14.91 -13.41 13.52
CA GLY A 64 -13.46 -13.59 13.58
C GLY A 64 -12.73 -12.80 12.48
N LEU A 65 -13.28 -12.77 11.26
CA LEU A 65 -12.74 -12.00 10.13
C LEU A 65 -12.74 -10.50 10.42
N VAL A 66 -13.85 -9.95 10.91
CA VAL A 66 -13.95 -8.53 11.28
C VAL A 66 -12.93 -8.19 12.36
N LYS A 67 -12.88 -8.99 13.44
CA LYS A 67 -11.93 -8.79 14.55
C LYS A 67 -10.47 -8.87 14.10
N TYR A 68 -10.14 -9.80 13.22
CA TYR A 68 -8.79 -9.93 12.68
C TYR A 68 -8.42 -8.75 11.79
N MET A 69 -9.31 -8.33 10.89
CA MET A 69 -9.06 -7.17 10.02
C MET A 69 -9.00 -5.85 10.80
N SER A 70 -9.66 -5.73 11.95
CA SER A 70 -9.60 -4.58 12.84
C SER A 70 -8.44 -4.63 13.85
N SER A 71 -7.65 -5.71 13.87
CA SER A 71 -6.56 -5.91 14.85
C SER A 71 -5.31 -5.06 14.59
N GLY A 72 -5.20 -4.47 13.40
CA GLY A 72 -4.06 -3.65 13.01
C GLY A 72 -4.28 -2.94 11.68
N PRO A 73 -3.27 -2.17 11.22
CA PRO A 73 -3.40 -1.38 10.02
C PRO A 73 -3.47 -2.25 8.77
N VAL A 74 -4.23 -1.79 7.78
CA VAL A 74 -4.34 -2.40 6.46
C VAL A 74 -3.86 -1.42 5.39
N LEU A 75 -3.28 -1.95 4.32
CA LEU A 75 -2.97 -1.19 3.12
C LEU A 75 -3.97 -1.54 2.02
N ALA A 76 -5.00 -0.71 1.87
CA ALA A 76 -5.99 -0.83 0.80
C ALA A 76 -5.46 -0.21 -0.49
N MET A 77 -5.56 -0.91 -1.61
CA MET A 77 -5.05 -0.49 -2.91
C MET A 77 -6.05 -0.77 -4.02
N VAL A 78 -5.98 0.05 -5.08
CA VAL A 78 -6.69 -0.18 -6.34
C VAL A 78 -5.68 -0.27 -7.47
N TRP A 79 -5.71 -1.39 -8.17
CA TRP A 79 -4.85 -1.68 -9.31
C TRP A 79 -5.65 -1.62 -10.60
N GLU A 80 -5.05 -1.06 -11.64
CA GLU A 80 -5.65 -0.89 -12.96
C GLU A 80 -4.78 -1.57 -14.03
N GLY A 81 -5.43 -2.25 -14.97
CA GLY A 81 -4.77 -2.81 -16.14
C GLY A 81 -5.61 -3.86 -16.85
N LEU A 82 -5.07 -4.42 -17.94
CA LEU A 82 -5.75 -5.45 -18.71
C LEU A 82 -5.87 -6.74 -17.90
N ASN A 83 -7.09 -7.26 -17.76
CA ASN A 83 -7.38 -8.49 -17.00
C ASN A 83 -6.84 -8.47 -15.56
N VAL A 84 -6.78 -7.29 -14.93
CA VAL A 84 -6.20 -7.13 -13.59
C VAL A 84 -6.96 -7.91 -12.53
N VAL A 85 -8.28 -8.09 -12.67
CA VAL A 85 -9.08 -8.87 -11.71
C VAL A 85 -8.67 -10.35 -11.76
N LYS A 86 -8.69 -10.94 -12.96
CA LYS A 86 -8.35 -12.36 -13.16
C LYS A 86 -6.87 -12.62 -12.84
N THR A 87 -5.98 -11.80 -13.37
CA THR A 87 -4.53 -11.97 -13.19
C THR A 87 -4.12 -11.71 -11.73
N GLY A 88 -4.73 -10.71 -11.08
CA GLY A 88 -4.51 -10.43 -9.67
C GLY A 88 -4.86 -11.64 -8.79
N ARG A 89 -5.99 -12.31 -9.05
CA ARG A 89 -6.35 -13.56 -8.33
C ARG A 89 -5.31 -14.67 -8.51
N VAL A 90 -4.82 -14.87 -9.73
CA VAL A 90 -3.76 -15.86 -10.01
C VAL A 90 -2.46 -15.50 -9.28
N MET A 91 -2.08 -14.23 -9.26
CA MET A 91 -0.88 -13.76 -8.55
C MET A 91 -1.00 -13.93 -7.04
N LEU A 92 -2.18 -13.72 -6.47
CA LEU A 92 -2.40 -13.87 -5.03
C LEU A 92 -2.25 -15.33 -4.59
N GLY A 93 -2.69 -16.29 -5.40
CA GLY A 93 -2.75 -17.71 -5.05
C GLY A 93 -4.07 -18.10 -4.38
N GLU A 94 -4.20 -19.37 -4.03
CA GLU A 94 -5.41 -19.93 -3.41
C GLU A 94 -5.67 -19.36 -2.01
N THR A 95 -6.91 -19.47 -1.51
CA THR A 95 -7.26 -18.92 -0.17
C THR A 95 -6.44 -19.56 0.93
N ASN A 96 -6.23 -20.87 0.84
CA ASN A 96 -5.32 -21.61 1.71
C ASN A 96 -3.88 -21.51 1.16
N PRO A 97 -2.92 -20.96 1.93
CA PRO A 97 -1.53 -20.89 1.51
C PRO A 97 -0.92 -22.25 1.15
N ALA A 98 -1.31 -23.33 1.84
CA ALA A 98 -0.80 -24.67 1.56
C ALA A 98 -1.17 -25.17 0.16
N ASP A 99 -2.29 -24.69 -0.40
CA ASP A 99 -2.76 -25.03 -1.75
C ASP A 99 -2.23 -24.03 -2.81
N SER A 100 -1.49 -23.01 -2.39
CA SER A 100 -0.96 -21.98 -3.28
C SER A 100 0.33 -22.45 -3.96
N LYS A 101 0.40 -22.26 -5.28
CA LYS A 101 1.58 -22.65 -6.07
C LYS A 101 2.79 -21.78 -5.74
N PRO A 102 4.02 -22.31 -5.83
CA PRO A 102 5.25 -21.50 -5.79
C PRO A 102 5.20 -20.36 -6.82
N GLY A 103 5.68 -19.18 -6.43
CA GLY A 103 5.63 -17.95 -7.22
C GLY A 103 4.36 -17.10 -7.02
N THR A 104 3.33 -17.64 -6.37
CA THR A 104 2.18 -16.84 -5.92
C THR A 104 2.51 -16.12 -4.62
N ILE A 105 1.83 -15.00 -4.35
CA ILE A 105 2.08 -14.19 -3.14
C ILE A 105 1.84 -15.02 -1.88
N ARG A 106 0.75 -15.78 -1.80
CA ARG A 106 0.46 -16.62 -0.63
C ARG A 106 1.40 -17.81 -0.53
N GLY A 107 1.71 -18.47 -1.65
CA GLY A 107 2.64 -19.60 -1.66
C GLY A 107 4.05 -19.20 -1.22
N ASP A 108 4.51 -18.00 -1.58
CA ASP A 108 5.85 -17.53 -1.23
C ASP A 108 5.93 -16.87 0.15
N LEU A 109 4.86 -16.21 0.60
CA LEU A 109 4.91 -15.32 1.77
C LEU A 109 4.07 -15.75 2.96
N CYS A 110 3.22 -16.79 2.89
CA CYS A 110 2.33 -17.19 4.00
C CYS A 110 2.62 -18.62 4.49
N ILE A 111 2.75 -18.81 5.81
CA ILE A 111 2.88 -20.14 6.47
C ILE A 111 1.82 -20.27 7.57
N GLU A 112 1.71 -19.30 8.50
CA GLU A 112 0.63 -19.14 9.49
C GLU A 112 0.60 -17.70 10.05
N VAL A 113 -0.47 -17.31 10.77
CA VAL A 113 -0.71 -15.92 11.24
C VAL A 113 -0.03 -15.65 12.59
N GLY A 114 0.95 -14.74 12.62
CA GLY A 114 1.74 -14.40 13.82
C GLY A 114 1.64 -12.92 14.23
N SER A 115 1.72 -12.68 15.54
CA SER A 115 1.33 -11.50 16.31
C SER A 115 2.34 -10.34 16.41
N THR A 116 1.83 -9.18 16.83
CA THR A 116 2.43 -7.84 16.89
C THR A 116 3.42 -7.60 18.04
N MET A 117 4.42 -6.74 17.78
CA MET A 117 5.15 -5.96 18.81
C MET A 117 5.17 -4.47 18.44
N ALA A 118 5.34 -3.59 19.43
CA ALA A 118 5.40 -2.14 19.29
C ALA A 118 6.58 -1.56 20.09
N SER A 119 7.29 -0.55 19.55
CA SER A 119 7.93 0.50 20.35
C SER A 119 8.44 1.72 19.54
N LYS A 120 8.41 2.88 20.23
CA LYS A 120 9.09 4.21 20.04
C LYS A 120 8.59 5.18 18.95
N THR A 121 9.03 6.44 19.07
CA THR A 121 8.30 7.66 18.64
C THR A 121 8.95 8.49 17.52
N GLU A 122 10.13 8.11 17.01
CA GLU A 122 10.80 8.87 15.96
C GLU A 122 10.24 8.56 14.56
N ARG A 123 9.53 9.52 13.98
CA ARG A 123 8.93 9.40 12.64
C ARG A 123 9.70 10.27 11.67
N THR A 124 10.11 9.69 10.54
CA THR A 124 10.66 10.46 9.42
C THR A 124 9.60 10.56 8.33
N PHE A 125 9.42 11.74 7.73
CA PHE A 125 8.61 11.88 6.53
C PHE A 125 9.45 11.61 5.29
N VAL A 126 9.00 10.70 4.42
CA VAL A 126 9.63 10.43 3.12
C VAL A 126 8.58 10.54 2.02
N ALA A 127 8.92 11.20 0.92
CA ALA A 127 8.08 11.29 -0.26
C ALA A 127 8.74 10.64 -1.48
N ILE A 128 8.04 9.70 -2.11
CA ILE A 128 8.39 9.19 -3.43
C ILE A 128 7.75 10.11 -4.47
N LYS A 129 8.63 10.75 -5.23
CA LYS A 129 8.32 11.78 -6.23
C LYS A 129 7.52 11.22 -7.42
N PRO A 130 6.88 12.08 -8.22
CA PRO A 130 6.02 11.64 -9.33
C PRO A 130 6.71 10.72 -10.34
N ASP A 131 7.99 10.96 -10.65
CA ASP A 131 8.78 10.11 -11.54
C ASP A 131 8.95 8.68 -10.98
N GLY A 132 9.21 8.55 -9.67
CA GLY A 132 9.33 7.26 -9.00
C GLY A 132 8.01 6.48 -9.00
N VAL A 133 6.90 7.18 -8.82
CA VAL A 133 5.55 6.60 -8.91
C VAL A 133 5.23 6.14 -10.33
N GLN A 134 5.44 7.01 -11.32
CA GLN A 134 5.14 6.72 -12.73
C GLN A 134 5.96 5.55 -13.27
N ARG A 135 7.20 5.37 -12.77
CA ARG A 135 8.08 4.27 -13.16
C ARG A 135 7.82 2.97 -12.42
N GLY A 136 6.83 2.92 -11.52
CA GLY A 136 6.52 1.72 -10.75
C GLY A 136 7.67 1.33 -9.80
N LEU A 137 8.32 2.31 -9.16
CA LEU A 137 9.43 2.09 -8.23
C LEU A 137 8.96 2.08 -6.76
N MET A 138 7.67 2.22 -6.50
CA MET A 138 7.17 2.37 -5.13
C MET A 138 7.44 1.11 -4.31
N GLY A 139 7.11 -0.07 -4.86
CA GLY A 139 7.32 -1.34 -4.19
C GLY A 139 8.78 -1.61 -3.89
N GLU A 140 9.68 -1.32 -4.85
CA GLU A 140 11.12 -1.46 -4.64
C GLU A 140 11.65 -0.50 -3.56
N ILE A 141 11.20 0.75 -3.53
CA ILE A 141 11.62 1.72 -2.51
C ILE A 141 11.10 1.30 -1.14
N VAL A 142 9.81 0.99 -1.01
CA VAL A 142 9.20 0.53 0.25
C VAL A 142 9.90 -0.73 0.76
N LYS A 143 10.14 -1.70 -0.12
CA LYS A 143 10.84 -2.94 0.23
C LYS A 143 12.23 -2.67 0.82
N ARG A 144 12.96 -1.68 0.29
CA ARG A 144 14.29 -1.32 0.83
C ARG A 144 14.19 -0.76 2.25
N PHE A 145 13.19 0.06 2.55
CA PHE A 145 12.95 0.53 3.92
C PHE A 145 12.63 -0.64 4.86
N GLU A 146 11.71 -1.54 4.45
CA GLU A 146 11.35 -2.73 5.23
C GLU A 146 12.57 -3.64 5.49
N GLN A 147 13.39 -3.90 4.46
CA GLN A 147 14.62 -4.71 4.59
C GLN A 147 15.72 -4.07 5.43
N LYS A 148 15.73 -2.73 5.53
CA LYS A 148 16.66 -1.98 6.40
C LYS A 148 16.16 -1.88 7.84
N GLY A 149 15.03 -2.52 8.16
CA GLY A 149 14.48 -2.53 9.49
C GLY A 149 13.65 -1.30 9.83
N PHE A 150 13.02 -0.67 8.83
CA PHE A 150 11.99 0.33 9.07
C PHE A 150 10.61 -0.28 8.92
N ARG A 151 9.73 0.03 9.87
CA ARG A 151 8.29 -0.19 9.79
C ARG A 151 7.63 1.05 9.20
N LEU A 152 6.75 0.88 8.20
CA LEU A 152 5.90 1.98 7.76
C LEU A 152 4.70 2.11 8.70
N VAL A 153 4.50 3.30 9.27
CA VAL A 153 3.40 3.61 10.20
C VAL A 153 2.30 4.45 9.57
N ALA A 154 2.60 5.12 8.46
CA ALA A 154 1.62 5.81 7.62
C ALA A 154 2.08 5.81 6.16
N MET A 155 1.12 5.73 5.25
CA MET A 155 1.33 5.93 3.81
C MET A 155 0.12 6.64 3.21
N LYS A 156 0.38 7.61 2.33
CA LYS A 156 -0.66 8.33 1.60
C LYS A 156 -0.23 8.50 0.15
N PHE A 157 -1.04 7.96 -0.75
CA PHE A 157 -0.94 8.20 -2.18
C PHE A 157 -1.85 9.37 -2.54
N LEU A 158 -1.29 10.45 -3.08
CA LEU A 158 -2.03 11.67 -3.36
C LEU A 158 -1.48 12.43 -4.56
N GLN A 159 -2.38 13.11 -5.27
CA GLN A 159 -2.03 14.25 -6.11
C GLN A 159 -2.03 15.49 -5.22
N ALA A 160 -0.87 16.05 -4.92
CA ALA A 160 -0.79 17.24 -4.06
C ALA A 160 -1.15 18.50 -4.86
N SER A 161 -1.97 19.38 -4.29
CA SER A 161 -2.22 20.70 -4.86
C SER A 161 -0.98 21.58 -4.73
N GLU A 162 -0.84 22.57 -5.61
CA GLU A 162 0.26 23.53 -5.50
C GLU A 162 0.24 24.28 -4.16
N ASP A 163 -0.94 24.62 -3.63
CA ASP A 163 -1.06 25.34 -2.36
C ASP A 163 -0.53 24.51 -1.19
N LEU A 164 -0.87 23.22 -1.15
CA LEU A 164 -0.33 22.29 -0.15
C LEU A 164 1.20 22.18 -0.28
N LEU A 165 1.72 22.11 -1.50
CA LEU A 165 3.16 22.02 -1.75
C LEU A 165 3.90 23.30 -1.39
N LYS A 166 3.31 24.48 -1.65
CA LYS A 166 3.87 25.78 -1.26
C LYS A 166 3.95 25.90 0.25
N GLN A 167 2.94 25.42 0.98
CA GLN A 167 2.96 25.35 2.44
C GLN A 167 4.02 24.36 2.94
N HIS A 168 4.12 23.18 2.33
CA HIS A 168 5.08 22.15 2.72
C HIS A 168 6.54 22.54 2.48
N TYR A 169 6.83 23.27 1.39
CA TYR A 169 8.17 23.73 1.02
C TYR A 169 8.41 25.22 1.33
N ILE A 170 7.68 25.79 2.29
CA ILE A 170 7.74 27.23 2.58
C ILE A 170 9.16 27.71 2.92
N ASP A 171 9.96 26.87 3.58
CA ASP A 171 11.34 27.17 3.96
C ASP A 171 12.29 27.27 2.75
N LEU A 172 11.85 26.79 1.58
CA LEU A 172 12.61 26.83 0.33
C LEU A 172 12.16 27.98 -0.58
N LYS A 173 11.18 28.80 -0.18
CA LYS A 173 10.51 29.79 -1.04
C LYS A 173 11.45 30.77 -1.74
N ASP A 174 12.56 31.10 -1.09
CA ASP A 174 13.53 32.09 -1.57
C ASP A 174 14.63 31.46 -2.46
N LEU A 175 14.60 30.13 -2.66
CA LEU A 175 15.57 29.43 -3.49
C LEU A 175 15.19 29.49 -4.98
N PRO A 176 16.17 29.64 -5.90
CA PRO A 176 15.90 29.78 -7.35
C PRO A 176 15.09 28.64 -7.97
N PHE A 177 15.17 27.43 -7.39
CA PHE A 177 14.49 26.25 -7.90
C PHE A 177 13.09 26.02 -7.29
N TYR A 178 12.64 26.86 -6.36
CA TYR A 178 11.39 26.66 -5.61
C TYR A 178 10.16 26.48 -6.52
N ALA A 179 9.95 27.41 -7.46
CA ALA A 179 8.82 27.34 -8.39
C ALA A 179 8.88 26.05 -9.24
N GLY A 180 10.08 25.66 -9.68
CA GLY A 180 10.32 24.42 -10.41
C GLY A 180 9.99 23.18 -9.56
N LEU A 181 10.38 23.17 -8.28
CA LEU A 181 10.10 22.10 -7.34
C LEU A 181 8.59 21.92 -7.11
N VAL A 182 7.86 23.02 -6.84
CA VAL A 182 6.41 22.96 -6.63
C VAL A 182 5.70 22.41 -7.87
N LYS A 183 6.04 22.95 -9.06
CA LYS A 183 5.49 22.48 -10.33
C LYS A 183 5.82 21.02 -10.62
N TYR A 184 7.04 20.60 -10.28
CA TYR A 184 7.46 19.22 -10.43
C TYR A 184 6.66 18.28 -9.52
N MET A 185 6.53 18.62 -8.23
CA MET A 185 5.81 17.80 -7.26
C MET A 185 4.30 17.76 -7.51
N SER A 186 3.72 18.80 -8.14
CA SER A 186 2.31 18.83 -8.57
C SER A 186 2.06 18.16 -9.92
N SER A 187 3.10 17.71 -10.64
CA SER A 187 2.97 17.15 -12.00
C SER A 187 2.36 15.74 -12.04
N GLY A 188 2.26 15.06 -10.91
CA GLY A 188 1.74 13.71 -10.83
C GLY A 188 1.59 13.21 -9.39
N PRO A 189 1.16 11.95 -9.22
CA PRO A 189 0.92 11.38 -7.91
C PRO A 189 2.23 11.21 -7.12
N VAL A 190 2.15 11.44 -5.82
CA VAL A 190 3.24 11.27 -4.85
C VAL A 190 2.81 10.20 -3.86
N LEU A 191 3.76 9.36 -3.44
CA LEU A 191 3.56 8.49 -2.28
C LEU A 191 4.33 9.08 -1.09
N ALA A 192 3.61 9.67 -0.16
CA ALA A 192 4.14 10.11 1.13
C ALA A 192 4.08 8.94 2.12
N MET A 193 5.13 8.75 2.92
CA MET A 193 5.21 7.69 3.91
C MET A 193 5.96 8.12 5.16
N GLU A 194 5.63 7.49 6.28
CA GLU A 194 6.31 7.66 7.55
C GLU A 194 7.00 6.35 7.95
N PRO A 195 8.29 6.15 7.59
CA PRO A 195 9.11 5.08 8.16
C PRO A 195 9.49 5.36 9.62
N HIS A 196 9.52 4.28 10.38
CA HIS A 196 9.85 4.21 11.79
C HIS A 196 10.83 3.05 12.04
N PRO A 197 12.02 3.25 12.63
CA PRO A 197 12.98 2.16 12.88
C PRO A 197 12.43 1.12 13.86
N TRP A 198 12.75 -0.16 13.71
CA TRP A 198 12.37 -1.18 14.71
C TRP A 198 13.09 -1.04 16.08
N GLN A 199 14.13 -0.20 16.19
CA GLN A 199 15.00 -0.05 17.38
C GLN A 199 14.50 0.99 18.40
#